data_AF-A0A7M7LWA7-F1
#
_entry.id   AF-A0A7M7LWA7-F1
#
_cell.length_a   1.000
_cell.length_b   1.000
_cell.length_c   1.000
_cell.angle_alpha   90.00
_cell.angle_beta   90.00
_cell.angle_gamma   90.00
#
_symmetry.space_group_name_H-M   'P 1'
#
loop_
_entity.id
_entity.type
_entity.pdbx_description
1 polymer ?
#
loop_
_entity_poly.entity_id
_entity_poly.type
_entity_poly.pdbx_seq_one_letter_code
_entity_poly.pdbx_strand_id
1 'polypeptide(L)'
;MMETPSSMARPVTIGICTSALRSNIEAFITKVSILTYVTVRFIKLPYNDLDSFRLSSAGLDGVIICHSINNRRFAMTDVMDSLYDKFLPRVRRNFGKDSVCVIAHDFQWPMGPAGSSHENHIRIKDTHMDSFRSKQFTTFECSKLAMICGRLDRQVDMDEEDWKQLEDFLLQCRVKPEWAWNIIYSILDTIERLIMTYIKPYIPQAVRSVFAPVEDDSLLRLLRDHKKLKES
;
A
#
# COMPACT_ATOMS: atom_id res chain seq x y z
N MET A 1 -37.32 6.30 -11.89
CA MET A 1 -35.86 6.04 -11.77
C MET A 1 -35.46 6.38 -10.36
N MET A 2 -35.32 5.37 -9.50
CA MET A 2 -34.84 5.55 -8.13
C MET A 2 -33.33 5.34 -8.16
N GLU A 3 -32.57 6.42 -7.96
CA GLU A 3 -31.17 6.29 -7.56
C GLU A 3 -31.14 5.62 -6.19
N THR A 4 -30.50 4.46 -6.12
CA THR A 4 -30.25 3.77 -4.87
C THR A 4 -29.22 4.58 -4.07
N PRO A 5 -29.46 4.85 -2.78
CA PRO A 5 -28.49 5.58 -1.97
C PRO A 5 -27.21 4.78 -1.88
N SER A 6 -26.09 5.43 -2.21
CA SER A 6 -24.72 4.95 -2.06
C SER A 6 -24.59 4.16 -0.74
N SER A 7 -24.52 2.84 -0.88
CA SER A 7 -24.27 1.93 0.24
C SER A 7 -22.97 2.41 0.89
N MET A 8 -23.04 2.75 2.18
CA MET A 8 -21.96 3.40 2.94
C MET A 8 -20.60 2.83 2.55
N ALA A 9 -19.84 3.60 1.78
CA ALA A 9 -18.54 3.14 1.31
C ALA A 9 -17.69 2.83 2.53
N ARG A 10 -17.15 1.61 2.61
CA ARG A 10 -16.38 1.14 3.76
C ARG A 10 -15.22 2.12 4.07
N PRO A 11 -14.88 2.34 5.35
CA PRO A 11 -13.65 3.04 5.71
C PRO A 11 -12.42 2.29 5.18
N VAL A 12 -11.36 3.03 4.83
CA VAL A 12 -10.05 2.51 4.44
C VAL A 12 -9.23 2.27 5.69
N THR A 13 -8.58 1.11 5.81
CA THR A 13 -7.60 0.89 6.88
C THR A 13 -6.19 1.07 6.36
N ILE A 14 -5.47 2.08 6.83
CA ILE A 14 -4.12 2.44 6.37
C ILE A 14 -3.07 2.16 7.44
N GLY A 15 -2.03 1.44 7.06
CA GLY A 15 -0.85 1.25 7.89
C GLY A 15 0.14 2.41 7.74
N ILE A 16 0.33 3.22 8.79
CA ILE A 16 1.37 4.25 8.81
C ILE A 16 2.61 3.68 9.47
N CYS A 17 3.68 3.54 8.69
CA CYS A 17 4.89 2.82 9.02
C CYS A 17 6.07 3.78 9.18
N THR A 18 6.89 3.63 10.22
CA THR A 18 8.17 4.36 10.32
C THR A 18 9.20 3.60 11.14
N SER A 19 10.49 3.73 10.80
CA SER A 19 11.61 3.28 11.66
C SER A 19 12.03 4.32 12.70
N ALA A 20 11.43 5.53 12.67
CA ALA A 20 11.62 6.55 13.69
C ALA A 20 10.71 6.31 14.91
N LEU A 21 10.76 7.20 15.91
CA LEU A 21 9.79 7.16 16.99
C LEU A 21 8.43 7.64 16.48
N ARG A 22 7.35 7.10 17.05
CA ARG A 22 5.98 7.53 16.73
C ARG A 22 5.82 9.06 16.87
N SER A 23 6.46 9.64 17.89
CA SER A 23 6.48 11.08 18.13
C SER A 23 7.05 11.92 16.97
N ASN A 24 7.86 11.33 16.08
CA ASN A 24 8.38 12.02 14.89
C ASN A 24 7.32 12.23 13.80
N ILE A 25 6.19 11.52 13.88
CA ILE A 25 5.10 11.58 12.89
C ILE A 25 3.73 11.72 13.55
N GLU A 26 3.66 12.13 14.82
CA GLU A 26 2.40 12.13 15.58
C GLU A 26 1.39 13.10 14.97
N ALA A 27 1.80 14.33 14.63
CA ALA A 27 0.92 15.29 13.98
C ALA A 27 0.38 14.77 12.64
N PHE A 28 1.19 14.03 11.88
CA PHE A 28 0.73 13.38 10.65
C PHE A 28 -0.30 12.28 10.92
N ILE A 29 -0.03 11.39 11.88
CA ILE A 29 -0.99 10.35 12.30
C ILE A 29 -2.31 10.98 12.73
N THR A 30 -2.26 12.02 13.57
CA THR A 30 -3.44 12.74 14.02
C THR A 30 -4.21 13.35 12.84
N LYS A 31 -3.52 14.06 11.93
CA LYS A 31 -4.15 14.71 10.78
C LYS A 31 -4.85 13.72 9.85
N VAL A 32 -4.21 12.58 9.55
CA VAL A 32 -4.82 11.51 8.73
C VAL A 32 -5.99 10.84 9.47
N SER A 33 -5.89 10.67 10.79
CA SER A 33 -6.95 10.02 11.59
C SER A 33 -8.23 10.86 11.74
N ILE A 34 -8.18 12.17 11.45
CA ILE A 34 -9.36 13.04 11.44
C ILE A 34 -10.24 12.78 10.20
N LEU A 35 -9.67 12.20 9.14
CA LEU A 35 -10.43 11.86 7.94
C LEU A 35 -11.44 10.76 8.28
N THR A 36 -12.74 11.08 8.21
CA THR A 36 -13.84 10.21 8.67
C THR A 36 -13.94 8.87 7.94
N TYR A 37 -13.31 8.76 6.78
CA TYR A 37 -13.28 7.55 5.95
C TYR A 37 -11.99 6.73 6.12
N VAL A 38 -11.09 7.10 7.05
CA VAL A 38 -9.79 6.44 7.25
C VAL A 38 -9.65 5.93 8.69
N THR A 39 -9.30 4.66 8.82
CA THR A 39 -8.83 4.04 10.05
C THR A 39 -7.32 3.89 9.99
N VAL A 40 -6.60 4.53 10.90
CA VAL A 40 -5.12 4.47 10.94
C VAL A 40 -4.64 3.35 11.85
N ARG A 41 -3.67 2.57 11.38
CA ARG A 41 -2.88 1.63 12.19
C ARG A 41 -1.42 2.06 12.18
N PHE A 42 -0.89 2.43 13.33
CA PHE A 42 0.54 2.71 13.47
C PHE A 42 1.34 1.41 13.50
N ILE A 43 2.41 1.35 12.69
CA ILE A 43 3.29 0.19 12.58
C ILE A 43 4.73 0.67 12.75
N LYS A 44 5.37 0.28 13.86
CA LYS A 44 6.78 0.54 14.07
C LYS A 44 7.62 -0.41 13.22
N LEU A 45 8.37 0.14 12.29
CA LEU A 45 9.39 -0.60 11.55
C LEU A 45 10.64 -0.72 12.44
N PRO A 46 11.37 -1.84 12.35
CA PRO A 46 12.61 -1.95 13.09
C PRO A 46 13.64 -0.94 12.57
N TYR A 47 14.48 -0.47 13.48
CA TYR A 47 15.62 0.36 13.13
C TYR A 47 16.62 -0.53 12.37
N ASN A 48 17.12 -1.59 12.98
CA ASN A 48 18.06 -2.50 12.33
C ASN A 48 17.34 -3.66 11.65
N ASP A 49 17.96 -4.22 10.62
CA ASP A 49 17.49 -5.44 9.95
C ASP A 49 16.04 -5.34 9.40
N LEU A 50 15.73 -4.22 8.74
CA LEU A 50 14.46 -4.04 8.02
C LEU A 50 14.26 -5.12 6.94
N ASP A 51 15.36 -5.70 6.46
CA ASP A 51 15.39 -6.81 5.52
C ASP A 51 14.83 -8.13 6.08
N SER A 52 14.85 -8.40 7.38
CA SER A 52 14.15 -9.58 7.93
C SER A 52 12.68 -9.30 8.25
N PHE A 53 12.31 -8.05 8.45
CA PHE A 53 10.96 -7.67 8.83
C PHE A 53 9.91 -8.05 7.78
N ARG A 54 8.75 -8.53 8.25
CA ARG A 54 7.61 -8.92 7.42
C ARG A 54 6.41 -8.10 7.83
N LEU A 55 6.04 -7.16 6.95
CA LEU A 55 4.85 -6.36 7.10
C LEU A 55 3.62 -7.19 6.71
N SER A 56 2.74 -7.46 7.67
CA SER A 56 1.46 -8.13 7.42
C SER A 56 0.51 -7.19 6.68
N SER A 57 -0.10 -7.69 5.60
CA SER A 57 -1.17 -6.99 4.87
C SER A 57 -2.57 -7.29 5.41
N ALA A 58 -2.68 -8.15 6.43
CA ALA A 58 -3.97 -8.59 6.95
C ALA A 58 -4.79 -7.41 7.52
N GLY A 59 -5.93 -7.14 6.90
CA GLY A 59 -6.85 -6.07 7.32
C GLY A 59 -6.33 -4.66 7.04
N LEU A 60 -5.38 -4.51 6.12
CA LEU A 60 -4.91 -3.22 5.61
C LEU A 60 -5.28 -3.08 4.13
N ASP A 61 -5.70 -1.88 3.74
CA ASP A 61 -6.02 -1.51 2.36
C ASP A 61 -4.85 -0.84 1.64
N GLY A 62 -3.93 -0.26 2.41
CA GLY A 62 -2.71 0.37 1.92
C GLY A 62 -1.78 0.75 3.05
N VAL A 63 -0.58 1.20 2.68
CA VAL A 63 0.46 1.58 3.62
C VAL A 63 1.14 2.87 3.20
N ILE A 64 1.50 3.67 4.20
CA ILE A 64 2.31 4.87 4.07
C ILE A 64 3.61 4.61 4.84
N ILE A 65 4.75 4.69 4.15
CA ILE A 65 6.07 4.52 4.75
C ILE A 65 6.70 5.89 4.94
N CYS A 66 6.78 6.35 6.19
CA CYS A 66 7.42 7.59 6.59
C CYS A 66 8.90 7.36 6.93
N HIS A 67 9.76 7.98 6.14
CA HIS A 67 11.21 7.94 6.28
C HIS A 67 11.77 9.29 6.75
N SER A 68 12.33 9.32 7.95
CA SER A 68 12.98 10.53 8.51
C SER A 68 14.40 10.65 7.97
N ILE A 69 14.68 11.73 7.23
CA ILE A 69 16.04 11.98 6.73
C ILE A 69 16.99 12.42 7.85
N ASN A 70 16.48 13.02 8.93
CA ASN A 70 17.28 13.37 10.11
C ASN A 70 17.74 12.12 10.85
N ASN A 71 16.91 11.08 10.88
CA ASN A 71 17.24 9.84 11.56
C ASN A 71 18.17 8.95 10.71
N ARG A 72 17.97 8.90 9.38
CA ARG A 72 18.56 7.85 8.52
C ARG A 72 19.10 8.33 7.18
N ARG A 73 19.42 9.62 7.06
CA ARG A 73 19.83 10.31 5.81
C ARG A 73 18.79 10.16 4.71
N PHE A 74 18.97 10.82 3.58
CA PHE A 74 18.00 10.73 2.47
C PHE A 74 18.11 9.42 1.65
N ALA A 75 18.94 8.46 2.08
CA ALA A 75 19.24 7.22 1.39
C ALA A 75 18.19 6.12 1.69
N MET A 76 17.10 6.07 0.91
CA MET A 76 16.07 5.04 1.07
C MET A 76 16.37 3.78 0.24
N THR A 77 16.59 3.94 -1.07
CA THR A 77 16.88 2.85 -2.02
C THR A 77 17.99 3.22 -3.00
N ASP A 78 18.54 2.22 -3.70
CA ASP A 78 19.46 2.35 -4.85
C ASP A 78 20.75 3.15 -4.57
N VAL A 79 21.16 3.19 -3.30
CA VAL A 79 22.40 3.82 -2.83
C VAL A 79 23.12 2.87 -1.89
N MET A 80 24.42 3.06 -1.68
CA MET A 80 25.18 2.24 -0.73
C MET A 80 24.54 2.34 0.67
N ASP A 81 24.37 1.18 1.32
CA ASP A 81 23.72 1.03 2.63
C ASP A 81 22.26 1.52 2.69
N SER A 82 21.55 1.51 1.55
CA SER A 82 20.14 1.83 1.54
C SER A 82 19.34 0.85 2.42
N LEU A 83 18.29 1.37 3.04
CA LEU A 83 17.53 0.63 4.05
C LEU A 83 16.37 -0.16 3.46
N TYR A 84 15.88 0.25 2.30
CA TYR A 84 14.61 -0.19 1.77
C TYR A 84 14.73 -1.09 0.52
N ASP A 85 15.94 -1.39 0.04
CA ASP A 85 16.15 -2.15 -1.22
C ASP A 85 15.44 -3.50 -1.24
N LYS A 86 15.41 -4.26 -0.15
CA LYS A 86 14.63 -5.52 -0.09
C LYS A 86 13.24 -5.33 0.51
N PHE A 87 13.07 -4.34 1.38
CA PHE A 87 11.81 -4.11 2.07
C PHE A 87 10.72 -3.58 1.13
N LEU A 88 10.99 -2.52 0.34
CA LEU A 88 9.99 -1.93 -0.55
C LEU A 88 9.47 -2.91 -1.62
N PRO A 89 10.32 -3.69 -2.31
CA PRO A 89 9.84 -4.72 -3.23
C PRO A 89 8.98 -5.80 -2.56
N ARG A 90 9.20 -6.10 -1.28
CA ARG A 90 8.29 -7.00 -0.53
C ARG A 90 6.96 -6.35 -0.21
N VAL A 91 6.98 -5.09 0.23
CA VAL A 91 5.75 -4.35 0.50
C VAL A 91 4.92 -4.24 -0.77
N ARG A 92 5.51 -3.86 -1.91
CA ARG A 92 4.82 -3.89 -3.21
C ARG A 92 4.24 -5.26 -3.55
N ARG A 93 4.94 -6.36 -3.28
CA ARG A 93 4.39 -7.70 -3.53
C ARG A 93 3.18 -8.03 -2.65
N ASN A 94 3.19 -7.56 -1.40
CA ASN A 94 2.11 -7.85 -0.44
C ASN A 94 0.87 -6.97 -0.64
N PHE A 95 1.05 -5.71 -1.05
CA PHE A 95 -0.02 -4.71 -1.15
C PHE A 95 -0.37 -4.32 -2.59
N GLY A 96 0.54 -4.54 -3.54
CA GLY A 96 0.51 -3.93 -4.88
C GLY A 96 1.07 -2.51 -4.89
N LYS A 97 1.49 -2.05 -6.07
CA LYS A 97 2.02 -0.69 -6.24
C LYS A 97 0.99 0.37 -5.85
N ASP A 98 -0.25 0.21 -6.29
CA ASP A 98 -1.34 1.18 -6.11
C ASP A 98 -1.72 1.44 -4.63
N SER A 99 -1.32 0.55 -3.72
CA SER A 99 -1.61 0.64 -2.28
C SER A 99 -0.39 0.98 -1.41
N VAL A 100 0.69 1.47 -2.02
CA VAL A 100 1.93 1.84 -1.33
C VAL A 100 2.24 3.32 -1.57
N CYS A 101 2.39 4.07 -0.48
CA CYS A 101 2.85 5.45 -0.46
C CYS A 101 4.15 5.56 0.34
N VAL A 102 5.08 6.39 -0.14
CA VAL A 102 6.35 6.67 0.52
C VAL A 102 6.49 8.16 0.75
N ILE A 103 6.83 8.55 1.99
CA ILE A 103 7.01 9.94 2.38
C ILE A 103 8.39 10.07 3.02
N ALA A 104 9.31 10.76 2.36
CA ALA A 104 10.55 11.19 2.99
C ALA A 104 10.35 12.56 3.65
N HIS A 105 10.58 12.65 4.94
CA HIS A 105 10.25 13.83 5.74
C HIS A 105 11.47 14.35 6.52
N ASP A 106 11.28 15.48 7.19
CA ASP A 106 12.29 16.30 7.89
C ASP A 106 13.20 17.13 6.97
N PHE A 107 12.73 17.45 5.76
CA PHE A 107 13.38 18.46 4.95
C PHE A 107 13.25 19.84 5.61
N GLN A 108 14.35 20.58 5.63
CA GLN A 108 14.37 21.93 6.17
C GLN A 108 13.76 22.89 5.15
N TRP A 109 12.43 22.94 5.11
CA TRP A 109 11.72 23.93 4.32
C TRP A 109 11.65 25.25 5.08
N PRO A 110 11.82 26.39 4.39
CA PRO A 110 11.43 27.68 4.91
C PRO A 110 9.88 27.83 4.91
N MET A 111 9.19 27.09 5.77
CA MET A 111 7.72 27.17 5.95
C MET A 111 7.31 28.20 7.02
N GLY A 112 8.25 29.00 7.51
CA GLY A 112 8.01 29.98 8.56
C GLY A 112 7.40 31.29 8.06
N PRO A 113 6.78 32.09 8.96
CA PRO A 113 6.26 33.42 8.65
C PRO A 113 7.33 34.44 8.22
N ALA A 114 8.61 34.08 8.31
CA ALA A 114 9.78 34.93 8.06
C ALA A 114 10.41 34.76 6.66
N GLY A 115 9.63 34.34 5.66
CA GLY A 115 9.93 34.67 4.27
C GLY A 115 11.05 33.87 3.59
N SER A 116 10.72 32.68 3.11
CA SER A 116 11.05 32.38 1.71
C SER A 116 9.80 32.61 0.88
N SER A 117 9.93 33.19 -0.31
CA SER A 117 8.82 33.18 -1.27
C SER A 117 8.35 31.75 -1.49
N HIS A 118 7.05 31.57 -1.69
CA HIS A 118 6.44 30.30 -2.09
C HIS A 118 7.20 29.67 -3.29
N GLU A 119 7.68 30.49 -4.22
CA GLU A 119 8.53 30.09 -5.35
C GLU A 119 9.86 29.44 -4.94
N ASN A 120 10.52 29.96 -3.90
CA ASN A 120 11.76 29.36 -3.40
C ASN A 120 11.51 27.99 -2.76
N HIS A 121 10.37 27.82 -2.06
CA HIS A 121 9.98 26.52 -1.52
C HIS A 121 9.77 25.50 -2.64
N ILE A 122 8.98 25.86 -3.66
CA ILE A 122 8.74 25.00 -4.84
C ILE A 122 10.07 24.62 -5.49
N ARG A 123 10.96 25.57 -5.75
CA ARG A 123 12.24 25.29 -6.42
C ARG A 123 13.14 24.35 -5.63
N ILE A 124 13.23 24.53 -4.30
CA ILE A 124 14.04 23.65 -3.44
C ILE A 124 13.41 22.25 -3.41
N LYS A 125 12.07 22.18 -3.33
CA LYS A 125 11.32 20.92 -3.35
C LYS A 125 11.52 20.17 -4.67
N ASP A 126 11.37 20.85 -5.80
CA ASP A 126 11.60 20.26 -7.12
C ASP A 126 13.02 19.72 -7.26
N THR A 127 14.02 20.47 -6.80
CA THR A 127 15.42 20.03 -6.81
C THR A 127 15.62 18.72 -6.01
N HIS A 128 15.01 18.64 -4.83
CA HIS A 128 15.09 17.42 -4.01
C HIS A 128 14.29 16.27 -4.63
N MET A 129 13.11 16.53 -5.21
CA MET A 129 12.30 15.54 -5.90
C MET A 129 13.00 14.99 -7.15
N ASP A 130 13.71 15.82 -7.90
CA ASP A 130 14.51 15.39 -9.05
C ASP A 130 15.67 14.50 -8.61
N SER A 131 16.37 14.88 -7.52
CA SER A 131 17.37 13.99 -6.92
C SER A 131 16.76 12.71 -6.37
N PHE A 132 15.51 12.73 -5.89
CA PHE A 132 14.83 11.54 -5.38
C PHE A 132 14.56 10.56 -6.53
N ARG A 133 13.92 11.07 -7.60
CA ARG A 133 13.55 10.31 -8.79
C ARG A 133 14.76 9.73 -9.51
N SER A 134 15.83 10.50 -9.64
CA SER A 134 17.03 10.08 -10.36
C SER A 134 17.89 9.07 -9.61
N LYS A 135 17.90 9.11 -8.27
CA LYS A 135 18.80 8.29 -7.46
C LYS A 135 18.15 7.10 -6.76
N GLN A 136 16.81 7.07 -6.66
CA GLN A 136 16.09 6.10 -5.83
C GLN A 136 14.89 5.52 -6.58
N PHE A 137 15.16 5.05 -7.80
CA PHE A 137 14.17 4.55 -8.76
C PHE A 137 13.27 3.46 -8.18
N THR A 138 13.83 2.53 -7.40
CA THR A 138 13.12 1.42 -6.76
C THR A 138 11.97 1.94 -5.88
N THR A 139 12.11 3.12 -5.27
CA THR A 139 11.01 3.76 -4.52
C THR A 139 9.80 3.99 -5.41
N PHE A 140 9.98 4.65 -6.56
CA PHE A 140 8.91 4.99 -7.52
C PHE A 140 8.40 3.76 -8.29
N GLU A 141 9.25 2.74 -8.44
CA GLU A 141 8.82 1.46 -8.98
C GLU A 141 7.89 0.71 -8.00
N CYS A 142 8.18 0.82 -6.70
CA CYS A 142 7.49 0.11 -5.64
C CYS A 142 6.26 0.81 -5.07
N SER A 143 6.14 2.12 -5.23
CA SER A 143 5.02 2.91 -4.70
C SER A 143 4.20 3.59 -5.79
N LYS A 144 2.92 3.80 -5.51
CA LYS A 144 2.05 4.64 -6.33
C LYS A 144 2.40 6.10 -6.19
N LEU A 145 2.63 6.49 -4.93
CA LEU A 145 2.91 7.84 -4.51
C LEU A 145 4.24 7.85 -3.78
N ALA A 146 5.11 8.78 -4.14
CA ALA A 146 6.36 9.05 -3.46
C ALA A 146 6.51 10.56 -3.37
N MET A 147 6.64 11.08 -2.16
CA MET A 147 6.67 12.51 -1.88
C MET A 147 7.75 12.85 -0.85
N ILE A 148 8.15 14.12 -0.86
CA ILE A 148 9.01 14.70 0.16
C ILE A 148 8.25 15.79 0.89
N CYS A 149 8.46 15.92 2.19
CA CYS A 149 7.80 16.94 2.99
C CYS A 149 8.67 17.37 4.18
N GLY A 150 8.20 18.35 4.94
CA GLY A 150 8.95 18.91 6.06
C GLY A 150 8.76 18.08 7.31
N ARG A 151 8.53 18.75 8.44
CA ARG A 151 8.26 18.07 9.70
C ARG A 151 6.88 17.43 9.68
N LEU A 152 6.78 16.30 10.39
CA LEU A 152 5.54 15.56 10.63
C LEU A 152 5.25 15.36 12.13
N ASP A 153 6.10 15.89 13.01
CA ASP A 153 6.10 15.61 14.43
C ASP A 153 5.05 16.44 15.19
N ARG A 154 5.20 17.76 15.18
CA ARG A 154 4.31 18.72 15.86
C ARG A 154 3.36 19.44 14.91
N GLN A 155 3.76 19.51 13.65
CA GLN A 155 3.00 20.09 12.55
C GLN A 155 3.22 19.21 11.32
N VAL A 156 2.32 19.33 10.33
CA VAL A 156 2.43 18.63 9.04
C VAL A 156 2.82 19.65 7.99
N ASP A 157 4.12 19.72 7.71
CA ASP A 157 4.70 20.60 6.70
C ASP A 157 4.58 19.96 5.30
N MET A 158 3.34 19.84 4.83
CA MET A 158 3.00 19.48 3.45
C MET A 158 2.20 20.63 2.85
N ASP A 159 2.46 20.97 1.59
CA ASP A 159 1.62 21.91 0.86
C ASP A 159 0.24 21.30 0.53
N GLU A 160 -0.69 22.15 0.08
CA GLU A 160 -2.06 21.73 -0.21
C GLU A 160 -2.14 20.70 -1.34
N GLU A 161 -1.24 20.78 -2.33
CA GLU A 161 -1.22 19.88 -3.48
C GLU A 161 -0.72 18.48 -3.10
N ASP A 162 0.33 18.38 -2.28
CA ASP A 162 0.79 17.10 -1.72
C ASP A 162 -0.29 16.46 -0.86
N TRP A 163 -0.96 17.27 -0.04
CA TRP A 163 -2.03 16.77 0.82
C TRP A 163 -3.20 16.22 -0.01
N LYS A 164 -3.57 16.92 -1.09
CA LYS A 164 -4.58 16.44 -2.04
C LYS A 164 -4.18 15.13 -2.73
N GLN A 165 -2.94 15.02 -3.21
CA GLN A 165 -2.42 13.78 -3.78
C GLN A 165 -2.45 12.62 -2.78
N LEU A 166 -2.16 12.91 -1.50
CA LEU A 166 -2.27 11.92 -0.43
C LEU A 166 -3.73 11.48 -0.22
N GLU A 167 -4.68 12.42 -0.15
CA GLU A 167 -6.12 12.09 -0.04
C GLU A 167 -6.61 11.26 -1.23
N ASP A 168 -6.21 11.60 -2.46
CA ASP A 168 -6.53 10.83 -3.67
C ASP A 168 -5.96 9.40 -3.59
N PHE A 169 -4.75 9.24 -3.09
CA PHE A 169 -4.16 7.92 -2.83
C PHE A 169 -4.97 7.12 -1.80
N LEU A 170 -5.40 7.75 -0.69
CA LEU A 170 -6.22 7.10 0.34
C LEU A 170 -7.57 6.66 -0.22
N LEU A 171 -8.20 7.50 -1.04
CA LEU A 171 -9.45 7.16 -1.73
C LEU A 171 -9.26 5.99 -2.71
N GLN A 172 -8.16 5.96 -3.47
CA GLN A 172 -7.84 4.85 -4.37
C GLN A 172 -7.67 3.53 -3.62
N CYS A 173 -7.09 3.55 -2.42
CA CYS A 173 -6.97 2.35 -1.57
C CYS A 173 -8.33 1.74 -1.17
N ARG A 174 -9.45 2.48 -1.25
CA ARG A 174 -10.80 1.91 -1.05
C ARG A 174 -11.12 0.84 -2.07
N VAL A 175 -10.70 1.07 -3.31
CA VAL A 175 -10.98 0.23 -4.46
C VAL A 175 -9.92 -0.86 -4.46
N LYS A 176 -10.29 -2.07 -4.02
CA LYS A 176 -9.36 -3.20 -4.09
C LYS A 176 -8.98 -3.41 -5.55
N PRO A 177 -7.69 -3.39 -5.89
CA PRO A 177 -7.31 -3.45 -7.28
C PRO A 177 -7.57 -4.86 -7.82
N GLU A 178 -8.18 -4.94 -9.01
CA GLU A 178 -8.66 -6.20 -9.61
C GLU A 178 -7.57 -7.28 -9.76
N TRP A 179 -6.29 -6.87 -9.80
CA TRP A 179 -5.17 -7.82 -9.88
C TRP A 179 -5.07 -8.75 -8.65
N ALA A 180 -5.56 -8.35 -7.48
CA ALA A 180 -5.59 -9.22 -6.30
C ALA A 180 -6.50 -10.44 -6.54
N TRP A 181 -7.62 -10.23 -7.23
CA TRP A 181 -8.48 -11.32 -7.68
C TRP A 181 -7.80 -12.16 -8.77
N ASN A 182 -7.10 -11.54 -9.72
CA ASN A 182 -6.40 -12.28 -10.78
C ASN A 182 -5.28 -13.19 -10.24
N ILE A 183 -4.57 -12.78 -9.18
CA ILE A 183 -3.58 -13.64 -8.50
C ILE A 183 -4.28 -14.79 -7.77
N ILE A 184 -5.35 -14.51 -7.03
CA ILE A 184 -6.13 -15.57 -6.36
C ILE A 184 -6.66 -16.57 -7.38
N TYR A 185 -7.23 -16.10 -8.51
CA TYR A 185 -7.71 -16.97 -9.58
C TYR A 185 -6.59 -17.79 -10.23
N SER A 186 -5.41 -17.18 -10.45
CA SER A 186 -4.23 -17.90 -10.99
C SER A 186 -3.72 -18.98 -10.03
N ILE A 187 -3.67 -18.68 -8.72
CA ILE A 187 -3.27 -19.65 -7.69
C ILE A 187 -4.29 -20.78 -7.59
N LEU A 188 -5.59 -20.46 -7.56
CA LEU A 188 -6.66 -21.46 -7.52
C LEU A 188 -6.65 -22.36 -8.75
N ASP A 189 -6.49 -21.80 -9.96
CA ASP A 189 -6.34 -22.58 -11.21
C ASP A 189 -5.10 -23.48 -11.16
N THR A 190 -3.98 -22.99 -10.62
CA THR A 190 -2.75 -23.79 -10.46
C THR A 190 -2.96 -24.95 -9.48
N ILE A 191 -3.60 -24.71 -8.35
CA ILE A 191 -3.92 -25.75 -7.35
C ILE A 191 -4.89 -26.77 -7.95
N GLU A 192 -5.94 -26.33 -8.65
CA GLU A 192 -6.90 -27.22 -9.30
C GLU A 192 -6.21 -28.13 -10.32
N ARG A 193 -5.32 -27.58 -11.16
CA ARG A 193 -4.52 -28.36 -12.11
C ARG A 193 -3.61 -29.37 -11.42
N LEU A 194 -2.97 -29.00 -10.31
CA LEU A 194 -2.13 -29.92 -9.52
C LEU A 194 -2.97 -31.06 -8.92
N ILE A 195 -4.13 -30.78 -8.36
CA ILE A 195 -5.05 -31.80 -7.82
C ILE A 195 -5.51 -32.76 -8.93
N MET A 196 -5.95 -32.20 -10.07
CA MET A 196 -6.44 -33.01 -11.20
C MET A 196 -5.33 -33.86 -11.83
N THR A 197 -4.10 -33.36 -11.87
CA THR A 197 -2.97 -34.04 -12.52
C THR A 197 -2.32 -35.09 -11.60
N TYR A 198 -2.12 -34.75 -10.33
CA TYR A 198 -1.28 -35.56 -9.43
C TYR A 198 -2.04 -36.31 -8.36
N ILE A 199 -3.28 -35.93 -8.03
CA ILE A 199 -4.04 -36.56 -6.95
C ILE A 199 -5.16 -37.44 -7.51
N LYS A 200 -5.95 -36.92 -8.46
CA LYS A 200 -7.10 -37.62 -9.06
C LYS A 200 -6.81 -39.00 -9.69
N PRO A 201 -5.64 -39.26 -10.29
CA PRO A 201 -5.31 -40.58 -10.83
C PRO A 201 -5.11 -41.67 -9.77
N TYR A 202 -4.76 -41.28 -8.54
CA TYR A 202 -4.43 -42.21 -7.44
C TYR A 202 -5.60 -42.44 -6.49
N ILE A 203 -6.76 -41.81 -6.73
CA ILE A 203 -7.99 -42.09 -5.99
C ILE A 203 -8.54 -43.44 -6.47
N PRO A 204 -8.57 -44.50 -5.63
CA PRO A 204 -9.04 -45.82 -6.03
C PRO A 204 -10.49 -45.77 -6.53
N GLN A 205 -10.83 -46.55 -7.56
CA GLN A 205 -12.20 -46.60 -8.11
C GLN A 205 -13.27 -46.90 -7.04
N ALA A 206 -12.93 -47.66 -5.99
CA ALA A 206 -13.83 -47.98 -4.87
C ALA A 206 -14.15 -46.78 -3.95
N VAL A 207 -13.34 -45.72 -3.96
CA VAL A 207 -13.58 -44.49 -3.17
C VAL A 207 -14.44 -43.49 -3.96
N ARG A 208 -14.44 -43.56 -5.30
CA ARG A 208 -15.26 -42.70 -6.17
C ARG A 208 -16.77 -42.94 -6.01
N SER A 209 -17.20 -44.12 -5.56
CA SER A 209 -18.61 -44.40 -5.25
C SER A 209 -19.04 -43.95 -3.85
N VAL A 210 -18.09 -43.74 -2.92
CA VAL A 210 -18.36 -43.20 -1.58
C VAL A 210 -18.41 -41.67 -1.60
N PHE A 211 -17.66 -41.05 -2.51
CA PHE A 211 -17.75 -39.63 -2.86
C PHE A 211 -18.55 -39.41 -4.15
N ALA A 212 -19.70 -40.07 -4.28
CA ALA A 212 -20.76 -39.52 -5.11
C ALA A 212 -21.01 -38.07 -4.63
N PRO A 213 -21.14 -37.10 -5.52
CA PRO A 213 -21.10 -35.69 -5.15
C PRO A 213 -22.21 -35.43 -4.14
N VAL A 214 -21.85 -34.94 -2.95
CA VAL A 214 -22.72 -33.96 -2.32
C VAL A 214 -22.70 -32.80 -3.31
N GLU A 215 -23.75 -32.71 -4.11
CA GLU A 215 -24.04 -31.59 -4.99
C GLU A 215 -24.26 -30.32 -4.13
N ASP A 216 -23.25 -29.88 -3.40
CA ASP A 216 -23.16 -28.48 -3.01
C ASP A 216 -22.49 -27.72 -4.15
N ASP A 217 -23.24 -27.68 -5.24
CA ASP A 217 -22.96 -26.98 -6.49
C ASP A 217 -23.00 -25.45 -6.27
N SER A 218 -23.14 -24.98 -5.03
CA SER A 218 -23.29 -23.57 -4.67
C SER A 218 -22.06 -22.73 -5.02
N LEU A 219 -20.84 -23.24 -4.78
CA LEU A 219 -19.60 -22.52 -5.12
C LEU A 219 -19.34 -22.53 -6.63
N LEU A 220 -19.60 -23.65 -7.30
CA LEU A 220 -19.43 -23.75 -8.75
C LEU A 220 -20.50 -22.97 -9.52
N ARG A 221 -21.73 -22.88 -9.00
CA ARG A 221 -22.79 -22.00 -9.50
C ARG A 221 -22.44 -20.53 -9.30
N LEU A 222 -21.98 -20.14 -8.11
CA LEU A 222 -21.50 -18.76 -7.87
C LEU A 222 -20.39 -18.35 -8.84
N LEU A 223 -19.44 -19.26 -9.10
CA LEU A 223 -18.35 -19.02 -10.05
C LEU A 223 -18.83 -18.94 -11.51
N ARG A 224 -19.83 -19.75 -11.88
CA ARG A 224 -20.39 -19.78 -13.24
C ARG A 224 -21.30 -18.58 -13.52
N ASP A 225 -22.06 -18.13 -12.52
CA ASP A 225 -22.92 -16.96 -12.61
C ASP A 225 -22.09 -15.66 -12.68
N HIS A 226 -21.00 -15.57 -11.93
CA HIS A 226 -20.05 -14.45 -12.06
C HIS A 226 -19.33 -14.41 -13.41
N LYS A 227 -19.11 -15.56 -14.05
CA LYS A 227 -18.49 -15.62 -15.38
C LYS A 227 -19.47 -15.17 -16.47
N LYS A 228 -20.75 -15.56 -16.39
CA LYS A 228 -21.79 -15.12 -17.34
C LYS A 228 -22.08 -13.62 -17.28
N LEU A 229 -22.02 -13.02 -16.09
CA LEU A 229 -22.16 -11.57 -15.89
C LEU A 229 -21.02 -10.73 -16.52
N LYS A 230 -19.90 -11.35 -16.91
CA LYS A 230 -18.79 -10.68 -17.61
C LYS A 230 -18.85 -10.82 -19.14
N GLU A 231 -19.70 -11.70 -19.65
CA GLU A 231 -19.83 -11.99 -21.09
C GLU A 231 -21.11 -11.36 -21.71
N SER A 232 -21.90 -10.62 -20.91
CA SER A 232 -23.07 -9.83 -21.31
C SER A 232 -22.84 -8.34 -21.09
#